data_AF-A0A8I5KP66-F1
#
_entry.id   AF-A0A8I5KP66-F1
#
_cell.length_a   1.000
_cell.length_b   1.000
_cell.length_c   1.000
_cell.angle_alpha   90.00
_cell.angle_beta   90.00
_cell.angle_gamma   90.00
#
_symmetry.space_group_name_H-M   'P 1'
#
loop_
_entity.id
_entity.type
_entity.pdbx_description
1 polymer ?
#
loop_
_entity_poly.entity_id
_entity_poly.type
_entity_poly.pdbx_seq_one_letter_code
_entity_poly.pdbx_strand_id
1 'polypeptide(L)' 'MAFWAGGSPSVVDYFPSEDFYRCGYCKNESGSRSNGMWAHSMTVQDYQDLIDRGWRR' A
#
# COMPACT_ATOMS: atom_id res chain seq x y z
N MET A 1 -10.03 -17.46 10.18
CA MET A 1 -11.09 -16.85 11.02
C MET A 1 -11.12 -15.37 10.66
N ALA A 2 -12.14 -14.91 9.93
CA ALA A 2 -12.25 -13.49 9.59
C ALA A 2 -12.89 -12.78 10.79
N PHE A 3 -12.08 -12.06 11.55
CA PHE A 3 -12.53 -11.17 12.61
C PHE A 3 -13.21 -9.97 11.95
N TRP A 4 -14.53 -10.04 11.75
CA TRP A 4 -15.32 -8.84 11.52
C TRP A 4 -15.41 -8.11 12.86
N ALA A 5 -14.38 -7.32 13.17
CA ALA A 5 -14.48 -6.33 14.22
C ALA A 5 -15.63 -5.38 13.81
N GLY A 6 -16.59 -5.14 14.71
CA GLY A 6 -17.72 -4.22 14.50
C GLY A 6 -17.33 -2.75 14.41
N GLY A 7 -16.17 -2.43 13.81
CA GLY A 7 -15.68 -1.09 13.54
C GLY A 7 -16.03 -0.64 12.12
N SER A 8 -16.08 0.67 11.92
CA SER A 8 -16.22 1.28 10.59
C SER A 8 -15.13 0.77 9.64
N PRO A 9 -15.47 0.45 8.37
CA PRO A 9 -14.53 -0.14 7.43
C PRO A 9 -13.41 0.85 7.06
N SER A 10 -12.26 0.28 6.68
CA SER A 10 -11.18 1.03 6.06
C SER A 10 -11.52 1.32 4.60
N VAL A 11 -11.55 2.59 4.21
CA VAL A 11 -11.84 3.06 2.86
C VAL A 11 -10.59 3.74 2.31
N VAL A 12 -10.09 3.23 1.18
CA VAL A 12 -8.84 3.67 0.57
C VAL A 12 -8.99 3.80 -0.95
N ASP A 13 -8.34 4.80 -1.53
CA ASP A 13 -8.09 4.88 -2.97
C ASP A 13 -6.73 4.26 -3.26
N TYR A 14 -6.70 3.26 -4.14
CA TYR A 14 -5.47 2.60 -4.54
C TYR A 14 -4.98 3.17 -5.88
N PHE A 15 -3.71 3.56 -5.92
CA PHE A 15 -3.04 4.12 -7.08
C PHE A 15 -1.97 3.13 -7.58
N PRO A 16 -2.33 2.22 -8.50
CA PRO A 16 -1.35 1.35 -9.13
C PRO A 16 -0.37 2.17 -9.96
N SER A 17 0.90 1.77 -9.96
CA SER A 17 1.83 2.27 -10.97
C SER A 17 1.53 1.57 -12.29
N GLU A 18 1.15 2.33 -13.30
CA GLU A 18 0.96 1.81 -14.66
C GLU A 18 2.32 1.55 -15.34
N ASP A 19 3.33 2.34 -14.99
CA ASP A 19 4.64 2.32 -15.61
C ASP A 19 5.71 1.65 -14.73
N PHE A 20 6.76 1.20 -15.40
CA PHE A 20 8.01 0.79 -14.79
C PHE A 20 9.03 1.92 -14.92
N TYR A 21 9.80 2.12 -13.86
CA TYR A 21 10.85 3.13 -13.81
C TYR A 21 12.21 2.48 -13.71
N ARG A 22 13.23 3.28 -14.02
CA ARG A 22 14.61 2.86 -13.87
C ARG A 22 14.93 2.53 -12.41
N CYS A 23 15.43 1.33 -12.17
CA CYS A 23 15.77 0.89 -10.82
C CYS A 23 17.01 1.61 -10.27
N GLY A 24 16.86 2.25 -9.12
CA GLY A 24 17.97 2.92 -8.43
C GLY A 24 19.13 1.99 -8.06
N TYR A 25 18.87 0.70 -7.86
CA TYR A 25 19.85 -0.32 -7.48
C TYR A 25 20.52 -0.97 -8.70
N CYS A 26 19.77 -1.77 -9.47
CA CYS A 26 20.32 -2.55 -10.57
C CYS A 26 20.43 -1.79 -11.91
N LYS A 27 19.94 -0.53 -11.96
CA LYS A 27 19.98 0.38 -13.12
C LYS A 27 19.19 -0.06 -14.37
N ASN A 28 18.43 -1.15 -14.30
CA ASN A 28 17.50 -1.55 -15.36
C ASN A 28 16.40 -0.51 -15.56
N GLU A 29 16.09 -0.15 -16.81
CA GLU A 29 15.09 0.86 -17.20
C GLU A 29 13.66 0.50 -16.77
N SER A 30 13.34 -0.80 -16.61
CA SER A 30 12.02 -1.26 -16.17
C SER A 30 12.06 -2.04 -14.85
N GLY A 31 13.01 -1.71 -13.98
CA GLY A 31 13.30 -2.51 -12.77
C GLY A 31 12.67 -2.00 -11.47
N SER A 32 11.94 -0.88 -11.48
CA SER A 32 11.30 -0.30 -10.30
C SER A 32 9.82 -0.01 -10.56
N ARG A 33 9.00 -0.19 -9.53
CA ARG A 33 7.57 0.10 -9.54
C ARG A 33 7.15 0.58 -8.16
N SER A 34 6.30 1.60 -8.10
CA SER A 34 5.86 2.21 -6.84
C SER A 34 4.34 2.37 -6.84
N ASN A 35 3.65 1.52 -6.07
CA ASN A 35 2.21 1.67 -5.88
C ASN A 35 1.94 2.58 -4.68
N GLY A 36 0.89 3.40 -4.79
CA GLY A 36 0.46 4.31 -3.73
C GLY A 36 -0.97 4.00 -3.28
N MET A 37 -1.35 4.55 -2.13
CA MET A 37 -2.74 4.56 -1.68
C MET A 37 -3.01 5.79 -0.82
N TRP A 38 -4.25 6.28 -0.86
CA TRP A 38 -4.76 7.31 0.05
C TRP A 38 -5.85 6.69 0.93
N ALA A 39 -5.75 6.83 2.24
CA ALA A 39 -6.78 6.34 3.17
C ALA A 39 -7.74 7.46 3.60
N HIS A 40 -9.04 7.28 3.33
CA HIS A 40 -10.11 8.15 3.83
C HIS A 40 -10.49 7.80 5.27
N SER A 41 -10.58 6.50 5.54
CA SER A 41 -10.74 5.93 6.87
C SER A 41 -9.90 4.66 6.95
N MET A 42 -9.26 4.41 8.10
CA MET A 42 -8.51 3.18 8.30
C MET A 42 -8.56 2.78 9.76
N THR A 43 -8.74 1.49 10.02
CA THR A 43 -8.61 0.96 11.38
C THR A 43 -7.13 0.98 11.80
N VAL A 44 -6.89 1.08 13.11
CA VAL A 44 -5.53 1.02 13.65
C VAL A 44 -4.85 -0.30 13.27
N GLN A 45 -5.61 -1.41 13.26
CA GLN A 45 -5.09 -2.72 12.90
C GLN A 45 -4.68 -2.78 11.42
N ASP A 46 -5.53 -2.31 10.50
CA ASP A 46 -5.18 -2.30 9.07
C ASP A 46 -3.97 -1.40 8.79
N TYR A 47 -3.87 -0.27 9.49
CA TYR A 47 -2.69 0.60 9.39
C TYR A 47 -1.41 -0.12 9.84
N GLN A 48 -1.48 -0.86 10.94
CA GLN A 48 -0.34 -1.64 11.44
C GLN A 48 0.04 -2.74 10.46
N ASP A 49 -0.93 -3.49 9.96
CA ASP A 49 -0.73 -4.56 8.98
C ASP A 49 -0.08 -4.04 7.68
N LEU A 50 -0.40 -2.81 7.27
CA LEU A 50 0.25 -2.15 6.12
C LEU A 50 1.73 -1.85 6.40
N ILE A 51 2.05 -1.25 7.55
CA ILE A 51 3.44 -0.98 7.94
C ILE A 51 4.26 -2.26 7.99
N ASP A 52 3.72 -3.32 8.60
CA ASP A 52 4.41 -4.59 8.78
C ASP A 52 4.70 -5.28 7.43
N ARG A 53 3.88 -5.00 6.41
CA ARG A 53 4.09 -5.43 5.02
C ARG A 53 5.00 -4.49 4.22
N GLY A 54 5.55 -3.46 4.86
CA GLY A 54 6.50 -2.54 4.26
C GLY A 54 5.88 -1.31 3.59
N TRP A 55 4.57 -1.08 3.75
CA TRP A 55 3.99 0.19 3.32
C TRP A 55 4.54 1.34 4.16
N ARG A 56 4.72 2.48 3.49
CA ARG A 56 5.23 3.72 4.06
C ARG A 56 4.22 4.82 3.75
N ARG A 57 4.21 5.86 4.58
CA ARG A 57 3.42 7.08 4.31
C ARG A 57 4.03 7.87 3.16
#